data_AF-A0A2S4ULF1-F1
#
_entry.id   AF-A0A2S4ULF1-F1
#
_cell.length_a   1.000
_cell.length_b   1.000
_cell.length_c   1.000
_cell.angle_alpha   90.00
_cell.angle_beta   90.00
_cell.angle_gamma   90.00
#
_symmetry.space_group_name_H-M   'P 1'
#
loop_
_entity.id
_entity.type
_entity.pdbx_description
1 polymer ?
#
loop_
_entity_poly.entity_id
_entity_poly.type
_entity_poly.pdbx_seq_one_letter_code
_entity_poly.pdbx_strand_id
1 'polypeptide(L)'
;MSRNRRREGSSRPKLQSLCSDISEFRRQLQRYRKLDDSINLSINRSFILLDSPGQTSQSSSTQCEGFWKMLTGEIISHIVNHLLNIGADMNTSSLFLDVYCDDKASWLSRENLIRSCIDVVDRSVQERNDAIHRLSMDPTDPKNVPPLSSSKTKSQLEAEVYNAELKRRMIHDELTVESTIRKQTIQKFRTRCPESFFSIPADSPPTQLDPHPSSTSPAQ
;
A
#
# COMPACT_ATOMS: atom_id res chain seq x y z
N MET A 1 -3.76 -3.75 39.61
CA MET A 1 -3.73 -2.80 38.47
C MET A 1 -2.54 -3.16 37.59
N SER A 2 -2.70 -4.12 36.68
CA SER A 2 -1.62 -4.56 35.77
C SER A 2 -1.73 -3.83 34.44
N ARG A 3 -0.71 -3.04 34.11
CA ARG A 3 -0.61 -2.29 32.86
C ARG A 3 -0.34 -3.23 31.69
N ASN A 4 -1.26 -3.22 30.74
CA ASN A 4 -1.18 -3.89 29.45
C ASN A 4 -0.10 -3.20 28.58
N ARG A 5 1.08 -3.79 28.40
CA ARG A 5 2.05 -3.33 27.39
C ARG A 5 1.68 -3.92 26.03
N ARG A 6 1.20 -3.07 25.13
CA ARG A 6 0.98 -3.38 23.72
C ARG A 6 2.26 -3.86 23.05
N ARG A 7 2.15 -4.95 22.29
CA ARG A 7 3.13 -5.41 21.31
C ARG A 7 3.08 -4.49 20.07
N GLU A 8 3.82 -3.38 20.07
CA GLU A 8 3.96 -2.47 18.90
C GLU A 8 5.38 -2.46 18.29
N GLY A 9 6.30 -3.33 18.76
CA GLY A 9 7.73 -3.19 18.47
C GLY A 9 8.31 -3.91 17.23
N SER A 10 7.59 -4.82 16.55
CA SER A 10 8.21 -5.69 15.53
C SER A 10 7.94 -5.29 14.07
N SER A 11 6.84 -4.59 13.80
CA SER A 11 6.45 -4.18 12.44
C SER A 11 7.10 -2.87 11.99
N ARG A 12 7.34 -1.93 12.91
CA ARG A 12 7.89 -0.59 12.63
C ARG A 12 9.29 -0.59 12.02
N PRO A 13 10.25 -1.42 12.48
CA PRO A 13 11.59 -1.48 11.88
C PRO A 13 11.59 -2.05 10.46
N LYS A 14 10.72 -3.04 10.20
CA LYS A 14 10.58 -3.67 8.87
C LYS A 14 9.98 -2.72 7.84
N LEU A 15 9.00 -1.92 8.25
CA LEU A 15 8.43 -0.87 7.40
C LEU A 15 9.48 0.20 7.08
N GLN A 16 10.23 0.65 8.09
CA GLN A 16 11.28 1.65 7.89
C GLN A 16 12.36 1.16 6.93
N SER A 17 12.82 -0.10 7.05
CA SER A 17 13.79 -0.68 6.13
C SER A 17 13.24 -0.82 4.70
N LEU A 18 11.97 -1.23 4.56
CA LEU A 18 11.32 -1.37 3.26
C LEU A 18 11.21 -0.03 2.51
N CYS A 19 10.80 1.03 3.21
CA CYS A 19 10.59 2.34 2.58
C CYS A 19 11.90 3.12 2.38
N SER A 20 12.94 2.83 3.17
CA SER A 20 14.26 3.47 3.02
C SER A 20 15.08 2.89 1.88
N ASP A 21 14.90 1.60 1.57
CA ASP A 21 15.49 0.92 0.42
C ASP A 21 14.51 0.91 -0.76
N ILE A 22 14.76 1.79 -1.73
CA ILE A 22 13.93 1.91 -2.93
C ILE A 22 13.85 0.61 -3.74
N SER A 23 14.86 -0.25 -3.66
CA SER A 23 14.89 -1.52 -4.38
C SER A 23 13.92 -2.51 -3.75
N GLU A 24 13.85 -2.56 -2.41
CA GLU A 24 12.87 -3.40 -1.70
C GLU A 24 11.45 -2.89 -1.89
N PHE A 25 11.24 -1.58 -1.79
CA PHE A 25 9.95 -0.97 -2.08
C PHE A 25 9.46 -1.33 -3.49
N ARG A 26 10.32 -1.16 -4.50
CA ARG A 26 10.02 -1.54 -5.89
C ARG A 26 9.76 -3.04 -6.05
N ARG A 27 10.52 -3.91 -5.39
CA ARG A 27 10.27 -5.36 -5.38
C ARG A 27 8.89 -5.68 -4.81
N GLN A 28 8.48 -5.00 -3.74
CA GLN A 28 7.16 -5.20 -3.13
C GLN A 28 6.05 -4.75 -4.09
N LEU A 29 6.18 -3.57 -4.71
CA LEU A 29 5.22 -3.10 -5.71
C LEU A 29 5.13 -4.06 -6.91
N GLN A 30 6.26 -4.57 -7.41
CA GLN A 30 6.27 -5.54 -8.50
C GLN A 30 5.51 -6.82 -8.15
N ARG A 31 5.56 -7.29 -6.89
CA ARG A 31 4.76 -8.43 -6.44
C ARG A 31 3.27 -8.11 -6.54
N TYR A 32 2.85 -6.91 -6.14
CA TYR A 32 1.48 -6.45 -6.30
C TYR A 32 1.05 -6.36 -7.77
N ARG A 33 1.91 -5.86 -8.66
CA ARG A 33 1.61 -5.79 -10.11
C ARG A 33 1.45 -7.16 -10.74
N LYS A 34 2.26 -8.15 -10.34
CA LYS A 34 2.07 -9.55 -10.76
C LYS A 34 0.74 -10.13 -10.28
N LEU A 35 0.30 -9.75 -9.08
CA LEU A 35 -1.03 -10.14 -8.60
C LEU A 35 -2.13 -9.45 -9.41
N ASP A 36 -1.98 -8.15 -9.70
CA ASP A 36 -2.92 -7.42 -10.56
C ASP A 36 -3.04 -8.09 -11.94
N ASP A 37 -1.93 -8.56 -12.53
CA ASP A 37 -1.95 -9.32 -13.79
C ASP A 37 -2.73 -10.63 -13.66
N SER A 38 -2.52 -11.38 -12.56
CA SER A 38 -3.26 -12.60 -12.25
C SER A 38 -4.76 -12.34 -12.11
N ILE A 39 -5.14 -11.28 -11.39
CA ILE A 39 -6.53 -10.87 -11.22
C ILE A 39 -7.14 -10.47 -12.57
N ASN A 40 -6.43 -9.68 -13.38
CA ASN A 40 -6.88 -9.31 -14.72
C ASN A 40 -7.08 -10.53 -15.62
N LEU A 41 -6.19 -11.52 -15.58
CA LEU A 41 -6.34 -12.77 -16.31
C LEU A 41 -7.54 -13.57 -15.82
N SER A 42 -7.76 -13.62 -14.50
CA SER A 42 -8.89 -14.29 -13.88
C SER A 42 -10.22 -13.66 -14.30
N ILE A 43 -10.34 -12.32 -14.26
CA ILE A 43 -11.51 -11.59 -14.77
C ILE A 43 -11.73 -11.89 -16.26
N ASN A 44 -10.67 -11.92 -17.07
CA ASN A 44 -10.84 -12.20 -18.48
C ASN A 44 -11.32 -13.64 -18.73
N ARG A 45 -10.80 -14.63 -18.00
CA ARG A 45 -11.13 -16.06 -18.19
C ARG A 45 -12.47 -16.46 -17.58
N SER A 46 -12.72 -16.14 -16.32
CA SER A 46 -13.92 -16.60 -15.60
C SER A 46 -15.21 -16.08 -16.25
N PHE A 47 -15.18 -14.86 -16.79
CA PHE A 47 -16.34 -14.28 -17.47
C PHE A 47 -16.54 -14.76 -18.91
N ILE A 48 -15.50 -15.25 -19.62
CA ILE A 48 -15.68 -15.87 -20.95
C ILE A 48 -16.50 -17.16 -20.84
N LEU A 49 -16.37 -17.90 -19.73
CA LEU A 49 -17.15 -19.12 -19.49
C LEU A 49 -18.64 -18.82 -19.22
N LEU A 50 -19.01 -17.57 -18.93
CA LEU A 50 -20.39 -17.16 -18.64
C LEU A 50 -21.24 -16.86 -19.88
N ASP A 51 -20.61 -16.58 -21.03
CA ASP A 51 -21.32 -16.33 -22.30
C ASP A 51 -21.90 -17.62 -22.91
N SER A 52 -21.82 -18.74 -22.18
CA SER A 52 -22.47 -20.00 -22.56
C SER A 52 -23.98 -19.91 -22.32
N PRO A 53 -24.82 -20.25 -23.32
CA PRO A 53 -26.27 -20.16 -23.20
C PRO A 53 -26.77 -21.17 -22.16
N GLY A 54 -27.06 -20.69 -20.94
CA GLY A 54 -27.57 -21.54 -19.85
C GLY A 54 -27.30 -21.05 -18.42
N GLN A 55 -26.52 -19.98 -18.21
CA GLN A 55 -26.27 -19.47 -16.85
C GLN A 55 -27.37 -18.53 -16.35
N THR A 56 -27.78 -18.74 -15.09
CA THR A 56 -28.78 -17.91 -14.41
C THR A 56 -28.17 -16.58 -13.94
N SER A 57 -28.95 -15.50 -13.93
CA SER A 57 -28.51 -14.17 -13.49
C SER A 57 -27.93 -14.16 -12.07
N GLN A 58 -28.40 -15.05 -11.21
CA GLN A 58 -27.96 -15.19 -9.82
C GLN A 58 -26.54 -15.75 -9.69
N SER A 59 -26.09 -16.66 -10.58
CA SER A 59 -24.72 -17.17 -10.56
C SER A 59 -23.71 -16.11 -11.03
N SER A 60 -24.13 -15.21 -11.92
CA SER A 60 -23.28 -14.13 -12.45
C SER A 60 -23.07 -13.01 -11.41
N SER A 61 -24.11 -12.67 -10.65
CA SER A 61 -24.04 -11.65 -9.58
C SER A 61 -23.11 -12.06 -8.44
N THR A 62 -23.20 -13.31 -7.96
CA THR A 62 -22.33 -13.82 -6.88
C THR A 62 -20.86 -13.91 -7.29
N GLN A 63 -20.58 -14.17 -8.57
CA GLN A 63 -19.23 -14.13 -9.12
C GLN A 63 -18.66 -12.71 -9.16
N CYS A 64 -19.44 -11.74 -9.63
CA CYS A 64 -19.05 -10.33 -9.59
C CYS A 64 -18.74 -9.86 -8.17
N GLU A 65 -19.57 -10.25 -7.18
CA GLU A 65 -19.33 -9.97 -5.77
C GLU A 65 -18.03 -10.61 -5.26
N GLY A 66 -17.77 -11.88 -5.59
CA GLY A 66 -16.53 -12.57 -5.21
C GLY A 66 -15.28 -11.88 -5.77
N PHE A 67 -15.31 -11.49 -7.04
CA PHE A 67 -14.22 -10.72 -7.66
C PHE A 67 -14.05 -9.34 -7.04
N TRP A 68 -15.15 -8.65 -6.72
CA TRP A 68 -15.11 -7.35 -6.06
C TRP A 68 -14.39 -7.44 -4.70
N LYS A 69 -14.79 -8.42 -3.87
CA LYS A 69 -14.19 -8.68 -2.55
C LYS A 69 -12.70 -9.01 -2.63
N MET A 70 -12.25 -9.67 -3.70
CA MET A 70 -10.83 -9.92 -3.96
C MET A 70 -10.05 -8.62 -4.24
N LEU A 71 -10.63 -7.68 -4.99
CA LEU A 71 -10.02 -6.39 -5.29
C LEU A 71 -9.92 -5.49 -4.05
N THR A 72 -11.03 -5.39 -3.29
CA THR A 72 -11.12 -4.48 -2.14
C THR A 72 -10.46 -5.03 -0.87
N GLY A 73 -10.31 -6.35 -0.75
CA GLY A 73 -9.76 -7.00 0.44
C GLY A 73 -10.80 -7.27 1.54
N GLU A 74 -12.09 -7.23 1.22
CA GLU A 74 -13.19 -7.48 2.16
C GLU A 74 -13.28 -8.94 2.65
N ILE A 75 -12.51 -9.86 2.06
CA ILE A 75 -12.49 -11.28 2.42
C ILE A 75 -12.10 -11.51 3.89
N ILE A 76 -11.31 -10.60 4.49
CA ILE A 76 -10.74 -10.76 5.83
C ILE A 76 -11.83 -10.81 6.90
N SER A 77 -12.89 -10.00 6.80
CA SER A 77 -13.85 -9.91 7.91
C SER A 77 -14.71 -11.17 8.05
N HIS A 78 -15.09 -11.78 6.93
CA HIS A 78 -15.95 -12.96 6.95
C HIS A 78 -15.18 -14.24 7.26
N ILE A 79 -13.99 -14.43 6.68
CA ILE A 79 -13.18 -15.63 6.96
C ILE A 79 -12.63 -15.59 8.38
N VAL A 80 -12.13 -14.44 8.85
CA VAL A 80 -11.63 -14.33 10.23
C VAL A 80 -12.77 -14.48 11.24
N ASN A 81 -13.94 -13.86 11.05
CA ASN A 81 -15.08 -14.11 11.94
C ASN A 81 -15.55 -15.57 11.86
N HIS A 82 -15.66 -16.17 10.68
CA HIS A 82 -16.11 -17.55 10.52
C HIS A 82 -15.12 -18.55 11.13
N LEU A 83 -13.81 -18.34 10.98
CA LEU A 83 -12.77 -19.17 11.59
C LEU A 83 -12.70 -18.98 13.12
N LEU A 84 -12.89 -17.76 13.63
CA LEU A 84 -12.99 -17.49 15.08
C LEU A 84 -14.25 -18.10 15.69
N ASN A 85 -15.36 -18.19 14.94
CA ASN A 85 -16.63 -18.71 15.44
C ASN A 85 -16.71 -20.25 15.43
N ILE A 86 -15.94 -20.93 14.57
CA ILE A 86 -16.04 -22.40 14.39
C ILE A 86 -14.97 -23.16 15.20
N GLY A 87 -13.94 -22.48 15.72
CA GLY A 87 -12.90 -23.17 16.51
C GLY A 87 -12.17 -24.26 15.72
N ALA A 88 -12.14 -24.16 14.39
CA ALA A 88 -11.54 -25.15 13.51
C ALA A 88 -10.01 -25.14 13.58
N ASP A 89 -9.43 -26.34 13.66
CA ASP A 89 -8.00 -26.61 13.64
C ASP A 89 -7.38 -26.34 12.27
N MET A 90 -6.22 -25.67 12.28
CA MET A 90 -5.54 -25.15 11.09
C MET A 90 -4.79 -26.24 10.29
N ASN A 91 -5.48 -27.19 9.68
CA ASN A 91 -4.84 -28.14 8.75
C ASN A 91 -5.65 -28.45 7.48
N THR A 92 -6.83 -27.89 7.28
CA THR A 92 -7.71 -28.20 6.13
C THR A 92 -7.84 -27.08 5.09
N SER A 93 -6.76 -26.35 4.78
CA SER A 93 -6.74 -25.46 3.59
C SER A 93 -5.36 -24.97 3.13
N SER A 94 -4.34 -25.84 3.11
CA SER A 94 -3.03 -25.45 2.55
C SER A 94 -3.11 -25.01 1.07
N LEU A 95 -4.01 -25.61 0.27
CA LEU A 95 -4.19 -25.26 -1.15
C LEU A 95 -5.18 -24.11 -1.42
N PHE A 96 -6.02 -23.74 -0.44
CA PHE A 96 -6.99 -22.65 -0.60
C PHE A 96 -6.43 -21.32 -0.05
N LEU A 97 -5.51 -21.40 0.91
CA LEU A 97 -4.83 -20.24 1.49
C LEU A 97 -3.80 -19.64 0.53
N ASP A 98 -3.09 -20.39 -0.31
CA ASP A 98 -2.06 -19.78 -1.18
C ASP A 98 -2.61 -18.83 -2.27
N VAL A 99 -3.89 -18.96 -2.64
CA VAL A 99 -4.59 -18.02 -3.56
C VAL A 99 -5.25 -16.86 -2.79
N TYR A 100 -5.53 -17.03 -1.50
CA TYR A 100 -6.31 -16.10 -0.65
C TYR A 100 -5.48 -15.38 0.44
N CYS A 101 -4.26 -15.83 0.77
CA CYS A 101 -3.43 -15.32 1.87
C CYS A 101 -2.43 -14.23 1.48
N ASP A 102 -2.62 -13.55 0.35
CA ASP A 102 -2.06 -12.20 0.23
C ASP A 102 -3.14 -11.14 0.46
N ASP A 103 -3.83 -11.25 1.60
CA ASP A 103 -4.59 -10.16 2.24
C ASP A 103 -3.83 -8.82 2.23
N LYS A 104 -2.50 -8.88 2.15
CA LYS A 104 -1.60 -7.72 2.07
C LYS A 104 -1.54 -7.07 0.69
N ALA A 105 -2.18 -7.63 -0.33
CA ALA A 105 -2.16 -7.14 -1.70
C ALA A 105 -3.47 -6.53 -2.18
N SER A 106 -4.50 -6.52 -1.33
CA SER A 106 -5.74 -5.76 -1.55
C SER A 106 -5.44 -4.29 -1.81
N TRP A 107 -6.33 -3.61 -2.54
CA TRP A 107 -6.23 -2.17 -2.78
C TRP A 107 -5.97 -1.39 -1.50
N LEU A 108 -6.75 -1.67 -0.44
CA LEU A 108 -6.60 -1.02 0.87
C LEU A 108 -5.22 -1.25 1.48
N SER A 109 -4.73 -2.49 1.48
CA SER A 109 -3.41 -2.80 2.04
C SER A 109 -2.28 -2.09 1.28
N ARG A 110 -2.35 -2.06 -0.06
CA ARG A 110 -1.33 -1.40 -0.89
C ARG A 110 -1.30 0.11 -0.67
N GLU A 111 -2.46 0.76 -0.63
CA GLU A 111 -2.57 2.18 -0.32
C GLU A 111 -2.00 2.49 1.06
N ASN A 112 -2.35 1.70 2.08
CA ASN A 112 -1.82 1.88 3.43
C ASN A 112 -0.29 1.73 3.47
N LEU A 113 0.29 0.79 2.73
CA LEU A 113 1.74 0.65 2.60
C LEU A 113 2.37 1.88 1.95
N ILE A 114 1.83 2.34 0.82
CA ILE A 114 2.36 3.48 0.08
C ILE A 114 2.33 4.73 0.97
N ARG A 115 1.18 5.02 1.62
CA ARG A 115 1.06 6.15 2.56
C ARG A 115 2.04 6.06 3.72
N SER A 116 2.16 4.87 4.32
CA SER A 116 3.14 4.65 5.39
C SER A 116 4.58 4.87 4.93
N CYS A 117 4.91 4.52 3.68
CA CYS A 117 6.22 4.80 3.11
C CYS A 117 6.43 6.28 2.81
N ILE A 118 5.40 7.01 2.37
CA ILE A 118 5.44 8.46 2.22
C ILE A 118 5.82 9.12 3.54
N ASP A 119 5.17 8.77 4.65
CA ASP A 119 5.51 9.31 5.98
C ASP A 119 6.97 9.06 6.37
N VAL A 120 7.50 7.88 6.05
CA VAL A 120 8.88 7.51 6.35
C VAL A 120 9.85 8.34 5.53
N VAL A 121 9.63 8.50 4.23
CA VAL A 121 10.56 9.26 3.36
C VAL A 121 10.42 10.76 3.54
N ASP A 122 9.23 11.28 3.83
CA ASP A 122 9.01 12.69 4.17
C ASP A 122 9.81 13.07 5.42
N ARG A 123 9.71 12.25 6.48
CA ARG A 123 10.51 12.43 7.70
C ARG A 123 12.01 12.36 7.41
N SER A 124 12.43 11.39 6.59
CA SER A 124 13.83 11.17 6.22
C SER A 124 14.42 12.38 5.48
N VAL A 125 13.65 13.03 4.59
CA VAL A 125 14.06 14.26 3.90
C VAL A 125 14.12 15.43 4.90
N GLN A 126 13.10 15.60 5.74
CA GLN A 126 13.05 16.68 6.72
C GLN A 126 14.24 16.65 7.69
N GLU A 127 14.57 15.48 8.25
CA GLU A 127 15.70 15.32 9.18
C GLU A 127 17.04 15.73 8.54
N ARG A 128 17.23 15.48 7.24
CA ARG A 128 18.45 15.87 6.53
C ARG A 128 18.47 17.36 6.19
N ASN A 129 17.34 17.93 5.80
CA ASN A 129 17.22 19.38 5.58
C ASN A 129 17.50 20.16 6.86
N ASP A 130 16.96 19.71 8.00
CA ASP A 130 17.24 20.32 9.31
C ASP A 130 18.73 20.23 9.68
N ALA A 131 19.40 19.12 9.33
CA ALA A 131 20.83 18.96 9.57
C ALA A 131 21.67 19.92 8.70
N ILE A 132 21.33 20.12 7.43
CA ILE A 132 21.99 21.12 6.56
C ILE A 132 21.73 22.53 7.08
N HIS A 133 20.49 22.84 7.46
CA HIS A 133 20.13 24.15 8.00
C HIS A 133 20.99 24.47 9.23
N ARG A 134 21.12 23.55 10.18
CA ARG A 134 21.99 23.72 11.37
C ARG A 134 23.45 23.98 11.02
N LEU A 135 23.98 23.34 9.97
CA LEU A 135 25.35 23.56 9.49
C LEU A 135 25.53 24.90 8.75
N SER A 136 24.44 25.50 8.26
CA SER A 136 24.44 26.81 7.64
C SER A 136 24.31 27.97 8.65
N MET A 137 23.98 27.66 9.91
CA MET A 137 23.88 28.65 11.00
C MET A 137 25.28 29.01 11.54
N ASP A 138 25.42 30.22 12.09
CA ASP A 138 26.70 30.77 12.57
C ASP A 138 27.36 29.85 13.62
N PRO A 139 28.63 29.43 13.42
CA PRO A 139 29.37 28.57 14.36
C PRO A 139 29.64 29.21 15.73
N THR A 140 29.44 30.52 15.89
CA THR A 140 29.71 31.24 17.14
C THR A 140 28.67 31.03 18.24
N ASP A 141 27.51 30.43 17.94
CA ASP A 141 26.53 30.03 18.96
C ASP A 141 26.89 28.64 19.54
N PRO A 142 27.11 28.52 20.87
CA PRO A 142 27.38 27.25 21.54
C PRO A 142 26.31 26.16 21.33
N LYS A 143 25.10 26.53 20.88
CA LYS A 143 24.01 25.60 20.55
C LYS A 143 24.09 25.02 19.13
N ASN A 144 24.94 25.59 18.27
CA ASN A 144 25.09 25.21 16.86
C ASN A 144 26.27 24.25 16.61
N VAL A 145 26.97 23.79 17.65
CA VAL A 145 28.09 22.86 17.52
C VAL A 145 27.56 21.50 17.02
N PRO A 146 27.92 21.05 15.80
CA PRO A 146 27.48 19.76 15.30
C PRO A 146 28.03 18.65 16.19
N PRO A 147 27.28 17.56 16.43
CA PRO A 147 27.82 16.39 17.11
C PRO A 147 29.07 15.91 16.35
N LEU A 148 30.18 15.72 17.05
CA LEU A 148 31.50 15.32 16.53
C LEU A 148 31.52 13.93 15.82
N SER A 149 30.36 13.32 15.56
CA SER A 149 30.23 11.93 15.14
C SER A 149 29.91 11.72 13.64
N SER A 150 29.74 12.78 12.84
CA SER A 150 29.56 12.62 11.38
C SER A 150 30.52 13.49 10.59
N SER A 151 31.62 12.88 10.15
CA SER A 151 32.69 13.43 9.29
C SER A 151 32.24 13.84 7.87
N LYS A 152 30.97 14.20 7.66
CA LYS A 152 30.42 14.49 6.34
C LYS A 152 30.56 15.96 6.00
N THR A 153 31.05 16.26 4.80
CA THR A 153 31.13 17.64 4.31
C THR A 153 29.74 18.16 3.93
N LYS A 154 29.56 19.49 3.87
CA LYS A 154 28.31 20.13 3.42
C LYS A 154 27.84 19.58 2.06
N SER A 155 28.77 19.44 1.11
CA SER A 155 28.49 18.87 -0.22
C SER A 155 28.01 17.42 -0.18
N GLN A 156 28.55 16.59 0.72
CA GLN A 156 28.08 15.21 0.90
C GLN A 156 26.65 15.16 1.44
N LEU A 157 26.31 16.04 2.38
CA LEU A 157 24.95 16.13 2.92
C LEU A 157 23.94 16.64 1.89
N GLU A 158 24.31 17.64 1.09
CA GLU A 158 23.49 18.11 -0.03
C GLU A 158 23.22 16.99 -1.05
N ALA A 159 24.23 16.19 -1.39
CA ALA A 159 24.06 15.03 -2.27
C ALA A 159 23.14 13.96 -1.66
N GLU A 160 23.18 13.76 -0.34
CA GLU A 160 22.27 12.85 0.36
C GLU A 160 20.82 13.34 0.38
N VAL A 161 20.60 14.65 0.55
CA VAL A 161 19.28 15.28 0.45
C VAL A 161 18.71 15.08 -0.94
N TYR A 162 19.48 15.39 -1.99
CA TYR A 162 19.04 15.21 -3.37
C TYR A 162 18.56 13.78 -3.65
N ASN A 163 19.33 12.77 -3.21
CA ASN A 163 18.94 11.37 -3.34
C ASN A 163 17.67 11.02 -2.53
N ALA A 164 17.50 11.61 -1.35
CA ALA A 164 16.32 11.41 -0.53
C ALA A 164 15.07 12.04 -1.16
N GLU A 165 15.19 13.23 -1.76
CA GLU A 165 14.10 13.90 -2.48
C GLU A 165 13.67 13.17 -3.75
N LEU A 166 14.61 12.58 -4.49
CA LEU A 166 14.29 11.71 -5.61
C LEU A 166 13.46 10.50 -5.16
N LYS A 167 13.89 9.81 -4.10
CA LYS A 167 13.12 8.70 -3.52
C LYS A 167 11.74 9.16 -3.06
N ARG A 168 11.66 10.31 -2.39
CA ARG A 168 10.39 10.91 -1.95
C ARG A 168 9.44 11.07 -3.13
N ARG A 169 9.86 11.73 -4.21
CA ARG A 169 9.04 11.91 -5.41
C ARG A 169 8.56 10.58 -5.98
N MET A 170 9.46 9.62 -6.15
CA MET A 170 9.11 8.30 -6.67
C MET A 170 8.06 7.57 -5.84
N ILE A 171 8.10 7.68 -4.51
CA ILE A 171 7.12 7.02 -3.64
C ILE A 171 5.78 7.78 -3.64
N HIS A 172 5.80 9.12 -3.70
CA HIS A 172 4.58 9.93 -3.85
C HIS A 172 3.85 9.63 -5.16
N ASP A 173 4.60 9.50 -6.27
CA ASP A 173 4.05 9.18 -7.59
C ASP A 173 3.31 7.82 -7.58
N GLU A 174 3.67 6.90 -6.69
CA GLU A 174 3.03 5.59 -6.61
C GLU A 174 1.55 5.67 -6.19
N LEU A 175 1.11 6.70 -5.45
CA LEU A 175 -0.33 6.89 -5.20
C LEU A 175 -1.11 7.20 -6.48
N THR A 176 -0.49 7.93 -7.41
CA THR A 176 -1.07 8.23 -8.72
C THR A 176 -1.11 6.97 -9.58
N VAL A 177 -0.03 6.18 -9.55
CA VAL A 177 0.03 4.87 -10.23
C VAL A 177 -1.07 3.95 -9.69
N GLU A 178 -1.22 3.85 -8.38
CA GLU A 178 -2.24 3.00 -7.76
C GLU A 178 -3.67 3.46 -8.11
N SER A 179 -3.93 4.77 -8.11
CA SER A 179 -5.22 5.33 -8.56
C SER A 179 -5.53 4.96 -10.01
N THR A 180 -4.52 5.03 -10.89
CA THR A 180 -4.66 4.66 -12.29
C THR A 180 -5.02 3.17 -12.43
N ILE A 181 -4.37 2.31 -11.66
CA ILE A 181 -4.59 0.86 -11.70
C ILE A 181 -5.97 0.50 -11.17
N ARG A 182 -6.43 1.11 -10.07
CA ARG A 182 -7.80 0.94 -9.57
C ARG A 182 -8.83 1.33 -10.63
N LYS A 183 -8.68 2.51 -11.23
CA LYS A 183 -9.59 3.02 -12.27
C LYS A 183 -9.65 2.07 -13.47
N GLN A 184 -8.51 1.63 -13.99
CA GLN A 184 -8.45 0.71 -15.13
C GLN A 184 -9.05 -0.66 -14.79
N THR A 185 -8.77 -1.17 -13.61
CA THR A 185 -9.29 -2.47 -13.15
C THR A 185 -10.82 -2.42 -13.01
N ILE A 186 -11.36 -1.34 -12.44
CA ILE A 186 -12.82 -1.14 -12.32
C ILE A 186 -13.48 -0.97 -13.68
N GLN A 187 -12.84 -0.25 -14.61
CA GLN A 187 -13.35 -0.12 -15.96
C GLN A 187 -13.46 -1.50 -16.63
N LYS A 188 -12.42 -2.33 -16.53
CA LYS A 188 -12.46 -3.72 -17.05
C LYS A 188 -13.52 -4.55 -16.34
N PHE A 189 -13.59 -4.48 -15.02
CA PHE A 189 -14.60 -5.18 -14.22
C PHE A 189 -16.01 -4.84 -14.71
N ARG A 190 -16.33 -3.56 -14.89
CA ARG A 190 -17.65 -3.12 -15.39
C ARG A 190 -18.00 -3.62 -16.79
N THR A 191 -17.01 -3.92 -17.65
CA THR A 191 -17.31 -4.55 -18.95
C THR A 191 -17.84 -5.97 -18.81
N ARG A 192 -17.60 -6.62 -17.67
CA ARG A 192 -18.00 -8.01 -17.38
C ARG A 192 -19.10 -8.11 -16.34
N CYS A 193 -19.14 -7.14 -15.42
CA CYS A 193 -20.13 -6.98 -14.36
C CYS A 193 -20.86 -5.65 -14.56
N PRO A 194 -21.84 -5.57 -15.47
CA PRO A 194 -22.69 -4.40 -15.60
C PRO A 194 -23.46 -4.15 -14.29
N GLU A 195 -23.83 -2.89 -14.07
CA GLU A 195 -24.57 -2.45 -12.86
C GLU A 195 -25.90 -3.21 -12.67
N SER A 196 -26.47 -3.80 -13.72
CA SER A 196 -27.67 -4.64 -13.63
C SER A 196 -27.45 -5.99 -12.95
N PHE A 197 -26.21 -6.49 -12.92
CA PHE A 197 -25.85 -7.76 -12.26
C PHE A 197 -25.20 -7.53 -10.91
N PHE A 198 -24.40 -6.46 -10.80
CA PHE A 198 -23.70 -6.13 -9.58
C PHE A 198 -23.48 -4.63 -9.48
N SER A 199 -24.04 -4.02 -8.44
CA SER A 199 -23.77 -2.64 -8.09
C SER A 199 -22.63 -2.59 -7.08
N ILE A 200 -21.60 -1.81 -7.40
CA ILE A 200 -20.46 -1.60 -6.51
C ILE A 200 -20.96 -0.93 -5.21
N PRO A 201 -20.65 -1.49 -4.02
CA PRO A 201 -21.05 -0.90 -2.73
C PRO A 201 -20.54 0.53 -2.57
N ALA A 202 -21.35 1.41 -1.97
CA ALA A 202 -21.01 2.82 -1.81
C ALA A 202 -19.86 3.06 -0.80
N ASP A 203 -19.63 2.12 0.11
CA ASP A 203 -18.53 2.10 1.08
C ASP A 203 -17.22 1.53 0.50
N SER A 204 -17.21 1.20 -0.80
CA SER A 204 -16.02 0.70 -1.48
C SER A 204 -14.84 1.69 -1.44
N PRO A 205 -13.59 1.18 -1.43
CA PRO A 205 -12.41 2.04 -1.49
C PRO A 205 -12.44 2.98 -2.70
N PRO A 206 -12.03 4.25 -2.55
CA PRO A 206 -12.06 5.22 -3.63
C PRO A 206 -11.08 4.84 -4.75
N THR A 207 -11.45 5.23 -5.96
CA THR A 207 -10.65 4.97 -7.18
C THR A 207 -9.57 6.02 -7.39
N GLN A 208 -9.87 7.26 -7.03
CA GLN A 208 -8.93 8.36 -7.00
C GLN A 208 -8.44 8.53 -5.57
N LEU A 209 -7.14 8.37 -5.36
CA LEU A 209 -6.53 8.60 -4.07
C LEU A 209 -6.17 10.07 -3.95
N ASP A 210 -6.50 10.66 -2.81
CA ASP A 210 -6.03 12.00 -2.50
C ASP A 210 -4.50 12.01 -2.44
N PRO A 211 -3.88 13.10 -2.90
CA PRO A 211 -2.47 13.33 -2.64
C PRO A 211 -2.21 13.18 -1.14
N HIS A 212 -1.18 12.43 -0.77
CA HIS A 212 -0.78 12.37 0.63
C HIS A 212 -0.53 13.81 1.09
N PRO A 213 -1.08 14.25 2.24
CA PRO A 213 -0.75 15.54 2.78
C PRO A 213 0.77 15.57 2.88
N SER A 214 1.40 16.41 2.07
CA SER A 214 2.82 16.69 2.23
C SER A 214 2.92 17.17 3.67
N SER A 215 3.72 16.51 4.51
CA SER A 215 4.07 17.14 5.78
C SER A 215 4.72 18.47 5.39
N THR A 216 3.95 19.54 5.55
CA THR A 216 4.26 20.88 5.06
C THR A 216 5.64 21.25 5.54
N SER A 217 6.60 21.36 4.61
CA SER A 217 7.66 22.34 4.81
C SER A 217 6.96 23.70 4.93
N PRO A 218 7.30 24.52 5.94
CA PRO A 218 6.78 25.87 6.01
C PRO A 218 7.14 26.58 4.70
N ALA A 219 6.13 27.19 4.07
CA ALA A 219 6.38 28.19 3.06
C ALA A 219 7.27 29.29 3.65
N GLN A 220 8.18 29.77 2.81
CA GLN A 220 9.18 30.82 3.01
C GLN A 220 8.74 31.99 3.88
#